data_AF-A0A5N7AGZ6-F1
#
_entry.id   AF-A0A5N7AGZ6-F1
#
_cell.length_a   1.000
_cell.length_b   1.000
_cell.length_c   1.000
_cell.angle_alpha   90.00
_cell.angle_beta   90.00
_cell.angle_gamma   90.00
#
_symmetry.space_group_name_H-M   'P 1'
#
loop_
_entity.id
_entity.type
_entity.pdbx_description
1 polymer ?
#
loop_
_entity_poly.entity_id
_entity_poly.type
_entity_poly.pdbx_seq_one_letter_code
_entity_poly.pdbx_strand_id
1 'polypeptide(L)'
;MAEFNRSEVLGSVFDTTSRYINVRPVGLGAFSLVCSAYDLVRGQAVAIKKLLNPFATTANAKQTYREIKLLKQLRHENLIGLCDVFISPRTDVYLVTELLSTDLGRLLEAGPLEPQFVQYFAYQILRGLKYLHSAGVVHRDIKPSNLVIDENCDLKICDFGLSRPQDHRMTGYVSTRYYRAPEVMLTWQRYGVKMDIWSAGCVIAEMFNGRPLFPGQDPINQFYLILDVLGNPSDKFISRICTTNTVEIIRSLERREPRPLQSVIQNLDDSARSMLEGMLTLDPQERISAEEALQHPYMRMYHDPTDEPIAEEMFDWVFNGGEFDKEILKEVIFMEVLHFHQSACLAMSPMGLKDPTIPQFSETESFLNPDAFTNWAPCL
;
A
#
# COMPACT_ATOMS: atom_id res chain seq x y z
N MET A 1 15.33 -23.14 -18.90
CA MET A 1 15.22 -21.70 -19.24
C MET A 1 13.75 -21.37 -19.51
N ALA A 2 13.14 -20.49 -18.71
CA ALA A 2 11.81 -19.97 -19.03
C ALA A 2 11.93 -19.09 -20.28
N GLU A 3 11.12 -19.36 -21.31
CA GLU A 3 11.09 -18.57 -22.53
C GLU A 3 10.31 -17.26 -22.26
N PHE A 4 10.92 -16.12 -22.57
CA PHE A 4 10.30 -14.81 -22.44
C PHE A 4 9.75 -14.33 -23.78
N ASN A 5 8.46 -14.06 -23.79
CA ASN A 5 7.76 -13.37 -24.85
C ASN A 5 7.87 -11.86 -24.65
N ARG A 6 8.32 -11.18 -25.70
CA ARG A 6 8.43 -9.72 -25.72
C ARG A 6 7.18 -9.10 -26.34
N SER A 7 6.61 -8.12 -25.66
CA SER A 7 5.57 -7.25 -26.18
C SER A 7 5.94 -5.78 -25.96
N GLU A 8 5.28 -4.89 -26.69
CA GLU A 8 5.38 -3.45 -26.45
C GLU A 8 4.03 -2.97 -25.93
N VAL A 9 4.05 -2.37 -24.74
CA VAL A 9 2.85 -1.88 -24.06
C VAL A 9 3.08 -0.42 -23.68
N LEU A 10 2.29 0.48 -24.27
CA LEU A 10 2.39 1.93 -24.03
C LEU A 10 3.82 2.48 -24.20
N GLY A 11 4.57 1.99 -25.20
CA GLY A 11 5.95 2.39 -25.46
C GLY A 11 6.99 1.80 -24.50
N SER A 12 6.60 0.89 -23.60
CA SER A 12 7.51 0.13 -22.74
C SER A 12 7.64 -1.31 -23.22
N VAL A 13 8.87 -1.82 -23.27
CA VAL A 13 9.12 -3.25 -23.53
C VAL A 13 8.62 -4.06 -22.34
N PHE A 14 7.71 -5.00 -22.55
CA PHE A 14 7.13 -5.84 -21.50
C PHE A 14 7.50 -7.30 -21.79
N ASP A 15 8.46 -7.82 -21.02
CA ASP A 15 8.98 -9.18 -21.15
C ASP A 15 8.24 -10.09 -20.15
N THR A 16 7.42 -11.02 -20.65
CA THR A 16 6.63 -11.96 -19.83
C THR A 16 6.98 -13.40 -20.20
N THR A 17 6.84 -14.35 -19.29
CA THR A 17 7.02 -15.77 -19.63
C THR A 17 5.83 -16.31 -20.42
N SER A 18 6.00 -17.46 -21.10
CA SER A 18 4.91 -18.15 -21.80
C SER A 18 3.72 -18.55 -20.92
N ARG A 19 3.87 -18.51 -19.59
CA ARG A 19 2.80 -18.69 -18.59
C ARG A 19 1.71 -17.62 -18.67
N TYR A 20 2.09 -16.38 -19.02
CA TYR A 20 1.18 -15.24 -18.99
C TYR A 20 0.78 -14.84 -20.41
N ILE A 21 -0.49 -15.03 -20.74
CA ILE A 21 -1.03 -14.72 -22.08
C ILE A 21 -2.02 -13.55 -22.04
N ASN A 22 -2.35 -13.01 -23.22
CA ASN A 22 -3.33 -11.93 -23.38
C ASN A 22 -3.01 -10.68 -22.55
N VAL A 23 -1.73 -10.29 -22.52
CA VAL A 23 -1.26 -9.10 -21.79
C VAL A 23 -1.95 -7.85 -22.32
N ARG A 24 -2.65 -7.11 -21.45
CA ARG A 24 -3.35 -5.86 -21.80
C ARG A 24 -3.06 -4.77 -20.77
N PRO A 25 -2.78 -3.52 -21.19
CA PRO A 25 -2.55 -2.43 -20.25
C PRO A 25 -3.79 -2.15 -19.38
N VAL A 26 -3.58 -1.93 -18.08
CA VAL A 26 -4.63 -1.58 -17.11
C VAL A 26 -4.38 -0.21 -16.48
N GLY A 27 -3.12 0.13 -16.23
CA GLY A 27 -2.76 1.42 -15.62
C GLY A 27 -1.28 1.73 -15.76
N LEU A 28 -0.97 3.02 -15.83
CA LEU A 28 0.39 3.55 -15.85
C LEU A 28 0.59 4.44 -14.62
N GLY A 29 1.50 4.05 -13.74
CA GLY A 29 1.95 4.86 -12.61
C GLY A 29 3.29 5.53 -12.89
N ALA A 30 3.71 6.43 -12.01
CA ALA A 30 5.00 7.13 -12.13
C ALA A 30 6.21 6.19 -12.15
N PHE A 31 6.10 5.04 -11.46
CA PHE A 31 7.20 4.08 -11.28
C PHE A 31 6.86 2.66 -11.74
N SER A 32 5.68 2.45 -12.33
CA SER A 32 5.26 1.11 -12.73
C SER A 32 4.25 1.14 -13.88
N LEU A 33 4.23 0.04 -14.63
CA LEU A 33 3.22 -0.26 -15.65
C LEU A 33 2.48 -1.53 -15.23
N VAL A 34 1.16 -1.45 -15.11
CA VAL A 34 0.31 -2.58 -14.74
C VAL A 34 -0.44 -3.09 -15.95
N CYS A 35 -0.31 -4.38 -16.22
CA CYS A 35 -1.07 -5.09 -17.25
C CYS A 35 -1.92 -6.19 -16.63
N SER A 36 -3.10 -6.46 -17.19
CA SER A 36 -3.80 -7.72 -16.94
C SER A 36 -3.23 -8.81 -17.84
N ALA A 37 -3.25 -10.04 -17.37
CA ALA A 37 -2.92 -11.23 -18.15
C ALA A 37 -3.73 -12.43 -17.64
N TYR A 38 -3.70 -13.53 -18.37
CA TYR A 38 -4.23 -14.81 -17.92
C TYR A 38 -3.07 -15.74 -17.56
N ASP A 39 -3.04 -16.23 -16.33
CA ASP A 39 -2.05 -17.18 -15.81
C ASP A 39 -2.46 -18.61 -16.19
N LEU A 40 -1.75 -19.22 -17.14
CA LEU A 40 -2.04 -20.57 -17.63
C LEU A 40 -1.83 -21.67 -16.59
N VAL A 41 -0.96 -21.45 -15.59
CA VAL A 41 -0.67 -22.46 -14.56
C VAL A 41 -1.77 -22.47 -13.51
N ARG A 42 -2.26 -21.30 -13.11
CA ARG A 42 -3.33 -21.18 -12.11
C ARG A 42 -4.73 -21.14 -12.70
N GLY A 43 -4.87 -20.94 -14.01
CA GLY A 43 -6.16 -20.86 -14.69
C GLY A 43 -6.97 -19.62 -14.31
N GLN A 44 -6.32 -18.51 -13.95
CA GLN A 44 -6.99 -17.30 -13.46
C GLN A 44 -6.42 -16.02 -14.07
N ALA A 45 -7.22 -14.95 -14.07
CA ALA A 45 -6.75 -13.63 -14.46
C ALA A 45 -5.86 -13.03 -13.36
N VAL A 46 -4.80 -12.32 -13.77
CA VAL A 46 -3.79 -11.73 -12.88
C VAL A 46 -3.43 -10.31 -13.31
N ALA A 47 -2.97 -9.50 -12.36
CA ALA A 47 -2.37 -8.21 -12.62
C ALA A 47 -0.84 -8.35 -12.53
N ILE A 48 -0.13 -7.90 -13.57
CA ILE A 48 1.33 -7.91 -13.66
C ILE A 48 1.81 -6.46 -13.60
N LYS A 49 2.41 -6.08 -12.47
CA LYS A 49 3.06 -4.78 -12.25
C LYS A 49 4.54 -4.89 -12.62
N LYS A 50 4.92 -4.29 -13.75
CA LYS A 50 6.32 -4.06 -14.11
C LYS A 50 6.84 -2.83 -13.36
N LEU A 51 7.88 -3.01 -12.56
CA LEU A 51 8.59 -1.89 -11.93
C LEU A 51 9.54 -1.23 -12.93
N LEU A 52 9.40 0.07 -13.13
CA LEU A 52 10.21 0.83 -14.09
C LEU A 52 11.53 1.24 -13.47
N ASN A 53 12.65 0.87 -14.11
CA ASN A 53 14.00 1.22 -13.69
C ASN A 53 14.28 0.93 -12.20
N PRO A 54 14.04 -0.31 -11.72
CA PRO A 54 14.11 -0.66 -10.30
C PRO A 54 15.52 -0.44 -9.71
N PHE A 55 16.54 -0.44 -10.56
CA PHE A 55 17.95 -0.25 -10.19
C PHE A 55 18.55 1.08 -10.70
N ALA A 56 17.75 2.08 -11.07
CA ALA A 56 18.32 3.37 -11.51
C ALA A 56 19.02 4.12 -10.37
N THR A 57 18.51 4.02 -9.15
CA THR A 57 19.08 4.63 -7.95
C THR A 57 18.99 3.67 -6.77
N THR A 58 19.81 3.87 -5.74
CA THR A 58 19.72 3.12 -4.47
C THR A 58 18.33 3.28 -3.84
N ALA A 59 17.69 4.45 -3.99
CA ALA A 59 16.34 4.68 -3.47
C ALA A 59 15.29 3.79 -4.19
N ASN A 60 15.36 3.68 -5.52
CA ASN A 60 14.48 2.81 -6.31
C ASN A 60 14.68 1.33 -5.95
N ALA A 61 15.94 0.92 -5.75
CA ALA A 61 16.26 -0.45 -5.40
C ALA A 61 15.75 -0.79 -3.99
N LYS A 62 15.92 0.12 -3.01
CA LYS A 62 15.32 -0.02 -1.67
C LYS A 62 13.79 -0.08 -1.71
N GLN A 63 13.15 0.69 -2.58
CA GLN A 63 11.69 0.64 -2.78
C GLN A 63 11.24 -0.70 -3.36
N THR A 64 11.91 -1.18 -4.41
CA THR A 64 11.65 -2.47 -5.07
C THR A 64 11.77 -3.62 -4.08
N TYR A 65 12.89 -3.68 -3.33
CA TYR A 65 13.13 -4.72 -2.34
C TYR A 65 12.05 -4.74 -1.25
N ARG A 66 11.71 -3.55 -0.73
CA ARG A 66 10.69 -3.40 0.31
C ARG A 66 9.33 -3.89 -0.18
N GLU A 67 8.94 -3.52 -1.38
CA GLU A 67 7.64 -3.92 -1.95
C GLU A 67 7.55 -5.44 -2.10
N ILE A 68 8.61 -6.10 -2.61
CA ILE A 68 8.69 -7.57 -2.68
C ILE A 68 8.58 -8.19 -1.29
N LYS A 69 9.37 -7.72 -0.33
CA LYS A 69 9.38 -8.28 1.03
C LYS A 69 8.03 -8.15 1.71
N LEU A 70 7.41 -6.98 1.67
CA LEU A 70 6.09 -6.73 2.27
C LEU A 70 5.03 -7.64 1.64
N LEU A 71 4.98 -7.71 0.30
CA LEU A 71 4.02 -8.55 -0.43
C LEU A 71 4.21 -10.06 -0.19
N LYS A 72 5.43 -10.50 0.12
CA LYS A 72 5.71 -11.90 0.48
C LYS A 72 5.25 -12.26 1.90
N GLN A 73 5.41 -11.34 2.84
CA GLN A 73 5.19 -11.59 4.28
C GLN A 73 3.76 -11.28 4.74
N LEU A 74 3.16 -10.20 4.23
CA LEU A 74 1.83 -9.77 4.65
C LEU A 74 0.77 -10.65 3.97
N ARG A 75 -0.09 -11.27 4.78
CA ARG A 75 -1.18 -12.14 4.31
C ARG A 75 -2.45 -11.82 5.07
N HIS A 76 -3.40 -11.21 4.36
CA HIS A 76 -4.67 -10.80 4.91
C HIS A 76 -5.67 -10.62 3.75
N GLU A 77 -6.95 -10.93 3.96
CA GLU A 77 -7.94 -10.91 2.88
C GLU A 77 -8.12 -9.51 2.29
N ASN A 78 -8.08 -8.46 3.12
CA ASN A 78 -8.15 -7.06 2.70
C ASN A 78 -6.79 -6.44 2.33
N LEU A 79 -5.75 -7.23 2.10
CA LEU A 79 -4.48 -6.78 1.51
C LEU A 79 -4.23 -7.55 0.21
N ILE A 80 -3.67 -6.89 -0.81
CA ILE A 80 -3.37 -7.55 -2.09
C ILE A 80 -2.32 -8.65 -1.90
N GLY A 81 -2.61 -9.85 -2.42
CA GLY A 81 -1.69 -10.99 -2.33
C GLY A 81 -0.70 -11.08 -3.51
N LEU A 82 0.55 -11.47 -3.22
CA LEU A 82 1.52 -11.82 -4.25
C LEU A 82 1.26 -13.23 -4.78
N CYS A 83 0.89 -13.33 -6.05
CA CYS A 83 0.74 -14.60 -6.75
C CYS A 83 2.08 -15.09 -7.28
N ASP A 84 2.87 -14.22 -7.91
CA ASP A 84 4.17 -14.57 -8.50
C ASP A 84 5.11 -13.36 -8.52
N VAL A 85 6.41 -13.60 -8.64
CA VAL A 85 7.42 -12.56 -8.86
C VAL A 85 8.52 -13.10 -9.76
N PHE A 86 8.93 -12.32 -10.76
CA PHE A 86 10.02 -12.72 -11.65
C PHE A 86 10.85 -11.54 -12.14
N ILE A 87 12.06 -11.85 -12.60
CA ILE A 87 12.99 -10.87 -13.16
C ILE A 87 13.25 -11.26 -14.61
N SER A 88 13.09 -10.29 -15.51
CA SER A 88 13.35 -10.49 -16.94
C SER A 88 14.86 -10.53 -17.27
N PRO A 89 15.26 -10.98 -18.47
CA PRO A 89 16.65 -10.88 -18.93
C PRO A 89 17.18 -9.44 -18.96
N ARG A 90 16.29 -8.44 -19.05
CA ARG A 90 16.61 -7.00 -18.98
C ARG A 90 16.73 -6.48 -17.54
N THR A 91 16.63 -7.36 -16.55
CA THR A 91 16.64 -7.03 -15.12
C THR A 91 15.46 -6.17 -14.65
N ASP A 92 14.40 -6.06 -15.47
CA ASP A 92 13.13 -5.52 -15.00
C ASP A 92 12.47 -6.52 -14.03
N VAL A 93 11.86 -6.00 -12.97
CA VAL A 93 11.17 -6.78 -11.93
C VAL A 93 9.66 -6.71 -12.17
N TYR A 94 9.01 -7.87 -12.12
CA TYR A 94 7.57 -8.02 -12.33
C TYR A 94 6.94 -8.65 -11.09
N LEU A 95 5.94 -7.97 -10.55
CA LEU A 95 5.11 -8.45 -9.45
C LEU A 95 3.77 -8.90 -10.02
N VAL A 96 3.34 -10.12 -9.73
CA VAL A 96 2.07 -10.68 -10.19
C VAL A 96 1.15 -10.83 -8.99
N THR A 97 -0.03 -10.22 -9.06
CA THR A 97 -1.06 -10.30 -8.04
C THR A 97 -2.37 -10.82 -8.65
N GLU A 98 -3.35 -11.08 -7.80
CA GLU A 98 -4.74 -11.21 -8.22
C GLU A 98 -5.19 -9.97 -9.03
N LEU A 99 -6.03 -10.19 -10.04
CA LEU A 99 -6.67 -9.12 -10.81
C LEU A 99 -8.05 -8.86 -10.22
N LEU A 100 -8.28 -7.63 -9.75
CA LEU A 100 -9.58 -7.18 -9.28
C LEU A 100 -10.30 -6.38 -10.36
N SER A 101 -11.62 -6.32 -10.23
CA SER A 101 -12.53 -5.74 -11.22
C SER A 101 -12.34 -4.22 -11.40
N THR A 102 -12.15 -3.48 -10.30
CA THR A 102 -11.96 -2.02 -10.34
C THR A 102 -11.14 -1.51 -9.14
N ASP A 103 -10.96 -0.20 -9.06
CA ASP A 103 -10.51 0.50 -7.86
C ASP A 103 -11.57 1.50 -7.39
N LEU A 104 -11.51 1.87 -6.10
CA LEU A 104 -12.46 2.80 -5.50
C LEU A 104 -12.45 4.16 -6.19
N GLY A 105 -11.30 4.59 -6.74
CA GLY A 105 -11.21 5.85 -7.48
C GLY A 105 -12.11 5.85 -8.71
N ARG A 106 -12.00 4.80 -9.54
CA ARG A 106 -12.89 4.59 -10.69
C ARG A 106 -14.36 4.45 -10.28
N LEU A 107 -14.64 3.76 -9.16
CA LEU A 107 -16.02 3.62 -8.68
C LEU A 107 -16.63 4.99 -8.33
N LEU A 108 -15.85 5.89 -7.73
CA LEU A 108 -16.30 7.22 -7.32
C LEU A 108 -16.47 8.20 -8.49
N GLU A 109 -15.93 7.90 -9.69
CA GLU A 109 -16.24 8.67 -10.90
C GLU A 109 -17.73 8.60 -11.26
N ALA A 110 -18.43 7.54 -10.84
CA ALA A 110 -19.88 7.41 -11.03
C ALA A 110 -20.70 8.24 -10.04
N GLY A 111 -20.10 8.72 -8.94
CA GLY A 111 -20.75 9.51 -7.90
C GLY A 111 -20.59 8.94 -6.49
N PRO A 112 -21.30 9.52 -5.51
CA PRO A 112 -21.27 9.04 -4.12
C PRO A 112 -21.88 7.64 -4.01
N LEU A 113 -21.39 6.88 -3.03
CA LEU A 113 -21.86 5.53 -2.75
C LEU A 113 -23.03 5.53 -1.76
N GLU A 114 -23.87 4.49 -1.81
CA GLU A 114 -24.92 4.33 -0.80
C GLU A 114 -24.30 4.01 0.58
N PRO A 115 -24.91 4.49 1.69
CA PRO A 115 -24.33 4.35 3.03
C PRO A 115 -23.93 2.93 3.43
N GLN A 116 -24.69 1.91 2.99
CA GLN A 116 -24.39 0.50 3.24
C GLN A 116 -23.06 0.04 2.61
N PHE A 117 -22.76 0.48 1.38
CA PHE A 117 -21.48 0.21 0.73
C PHE A 117 -20.35 0.99 1.39
N VAL A 118 -20.61 2.24 1.80
CA VAL A 118 -19.63 3.04 2.55
C VAL A 118 -19.23 2.34 3.85
N GLN A 119 -20.21 1.82 4.60
CA GLN A 119 -19.97 1.08 5.84
C GLN A 119 -19.16 -0.20 5.58
N TYR A 120 -19.52 -0.98 4.54
CA TYR A 120 -18.82 -2.22 4.22
C TYR A 120 -17.37 -1.98 3.75
N PHE A 121 -17.14 -1.02 2.86
CA PHE A 121 -15.79 -0.67 2.44
C PHE A 121 -14.97 -0.04 3.58
N ALA A 122 -15.58 0.79 4.42
CA ALA A 122 -14.90 1.34 5.60
C ALA A 122 -14.45 0.23 6.56
N TYR A 123 -15.29 -0.78 6.81
CA TYR A 123 -14.94 -1.95 7.61
C TYR A 123 -13.72 -2.67 7.03
N GLN A 124 -13.75 -3.00 5.74
CA GLN A 124 -12.65 -3.72 5.06
C GLN A 124 -11.33 -2.94 5.05
N ILE A 125 -11.39 -1.62 4.84
CA ILE A 125 -10.21 -0.73 4.94
C ILE A 125 -9.62 -0.78 6.36
N LEU A 126 -10.45 -0.63 7.38
CA LEU A 126 -10.01 -0.62 8.77
C LEU A 126 -9.49 -1.98 9.23
N ARG A 127 -10.12 -3.08 8.79
CA ARG A 127 -9.67 -4.46 9.04
C ARG A 127 -8.28 -4.69 8.46
N GLY A 128 -8.06 -4.31 7.18
CA GLY A 128 -6.75 -4.38 6.55
C GLY A 128 -5.70 -3.50 7.24
N LEU A 129 -6.07 -2.28 7.66
CA LEU A 129 -5.16 -1.40 8.40
C LEU A 129 -4.82 -1.92 9.80
N LYS A 130 -5.76 -2.53 10.53
CA LYS A 130 -5.49 -3.18 11.83
C LYS A 130 -4.38 -4.22 11.69
N TYR A 131 -4.52 -5.12 10.71
CA TYR A 131 -3.50 -6.12 10.42
C TYR A 131 -2.15 -5.46 10.07
N LEU A 132 -2.14 -4.51 9.13
CA LEU A 132 -0.91 -3.85 8.68
C LEU A 132 -0.19 -3.10 9.81
N HIS A 133 -0.95 -2.39 10.65
CA HIS A 133 -0.42 -1.62 11.78
C HIS A 133 0.13 -2.52 12.87
N SER A 134 -0.50 -3.67 13.13
CA SER A 134 0.03 -4.67 14.07
C SER A 134 1.34 -5.30 13.60
N ALA A 135 1.58 -5.36 12.28
CA ALA A 135 2.87 -5.75 11.70
C ALA A 135 3.95 -4.66 11.82
N GLY A 136 3.66 -3.50 12.43
CA GLY A 136 4.60 -2.37 12.50
C GLY A 136 4.84 -1.68 11.15
N VAL A 137 3.90 -1.81 10.20
CA VAL A 137 3.97 -1.23 8.87
C VAL A 137 3.02 -0.04 8.77
N VAL A 138 3.52 1.10 8.29
CA VAL A 138 2.70 2.26 7.91
C VAL A 138 2.56 2.25 6.39
N HIS A 139 1.33 2.26 5.87
CA HIS A 139 1.06 2.20 4.43
C HIS A 139 1.57 3.45 3.72
N ARG A 140 1.22 4.63 4.27
CA ARG A 140 1.54 5.98 3.82
C ARG A 140 0.86 6.44 2.54
N ASP A 141 0.19 5.57 1.80
CA ASP A 141 -0.45 5.96 0.54
C ASP A 141 -1.88 5.43 0.39
N ILE A 142 -2.66 5.52 1.47
CA ILE A 142 -4.08 5.18 1.42
C ILE A 142 -4.82 6.26 0.63
N LYS A 143 -5.42 5.85 -0.48
CA LYS A 143 -6.20 6.69 -1.41
C LYS A 143 -7.07 5.77 -2.28
N PRO A 144 -8.14 6.28 -2.92
CA PRO A 144 -9.09 5.44 -3.66
C PRO A 144 -8.47 4.56 -4.74
N SER A 145 -7.46 5.05 -5.48
CA SER A 145 -6.80 4.25 -6.53
C SER A 145 -5.97 3.07 -6.00
N ASN A 146 -5.68 3.04 -4.69
CA ASN A 146 -4.92 1.97 -4.02
C ASN A 146 -5.85 1.03 -3.21
N LEU A 147 -7.16 1.16 -3.41
CA LEU A 147 -8.18 0.32 -2.79
C LEU A 147 -8.92 -0.37 -3.93
N VAL A 148 -8.46 -1.58 -4.26
CA VAL A 148 -8.99 -2.37 -5.38
C VAL A 148 -10.16 -3.23 -4.91
N ILE A 149 -11.14 -3.43 -5.78
CA ILE A 149 -12.44 -4.02 -5.45
C ILE A 149 -12.83 -5.05 -6.51
N ASP A 150 -13.32 -6.20 -6.09
CA ASP A 150 -13.83 -7.25 -6.97
C ASP A 150 -15.36 -7.16 -7.19
N GLU A 151 -15.91 -8.08 -7.97
CA GLU A 151 -17.35 -8.16 -8.26
C GLU A 151 -18.24 -8.46 -7.04
N ASN A 152 -17.67 -9.00 -5.96
CA ASN A 152 -18.39 -9.31 -4.71
C ASN A 152 -18.34 -8.14 -3.71
N CYS A 153 -17.74 -7.01 -4.10
CA CYS A 153 -17.44 -5.87 -3.24
C CYS A 153 -16.39 -6.19 -2.16
N ASP A 154 -15.53 -7.18 -2.38
CA ASP A 154 -14.40 -7.43 -1.52
C ASP A 154 -13.26 -6.46 -1.89
N LEU A 155 -12.76 -5.76 -0.88
CA LEU A 155 -11.80 -4.67 -1.01
C LEU A 155 -10.43 -5.10 -0.49
N LYS A 156 -9.39 -4.76 -1.27
CA LYS A 156 -7.99 -5.00 -0.91
C LYS A 156 -7.16 -3.73 -1.02
N ILE A 157 -6.32 -3.49 -0.02
CA ILE A 157 -5.33 -2.42 -0.02
C ILE A 157 -4.12 -2.88 -0.84
N CYS A 158 -3.64 -2.04 -1.77
CA CYS A 158 -2.48 -2.32 -2.62
C CYS A 158 -1.46 -1.17 -2.64
N ASP A 159 -0.32 -1.42 -3.31
CA ASP A 159 0.80 -0.49 -3.51
C ASP A 159 1.61 -0.10 -2.25
N PHE A 160 2.38 -1.07 -1.74
CA PHE A 160 3.25 -0.92 -0.57
C PHE A 160 4.61 -0.24 -0.84
N GLY A 161 4.84 0.28 -2.05
CA GLY A 161 6.14 0.86 -2.43
C GLY A 161 6.58 2.04 -1.53
N LEU A 162 5.61 2.79 -0.99
CA LEU A 162 5.85 3.92 -0.10
C LEU A 162 5.88 3.56 1.39
N SER A 163 5.54 2.32 1.76
CA SER A 163 5.41 1.89 3.16
C SER A 163 6.72 1.98 3.94
N ARG A 164 6.64 2.17 5.26
CA ARG A 164 7.78 2.38 6.17
C ARG A 164 7.51 1.83 7.57
N PRO A 165 8.55 1.63 8.39
CA PRO A 165 8.38 1.33 9.81
C PRO A 165 7.71 2.49 10.54
N GLN A 166 7.05 2.16 11.65
CA GLN A 166 6.31 3.09 12.49
C GLN A 166 7.15 4.22 13.14
N ASP A 167 8.47 4.07 13.32
CA ASP A 167 9.30 4.98 14.13
C ASP A 167 10.52 5.61 13.39
N HIS A 168 10.45 5.77 12.07
CA HIS A 168 11.57 6.41 11.35
C HIS A 168 11.45 7.94 11.34
N ARG A 169 12.59 8.66 11.32
CA ARG A 169 12.59 10.09 10.95
C ARG A 169 12.27 10.21 9.47
N MET A 170 11.06 10.65 9.14
CA MET A 170 10.53 10.47 7.79
C MET A 170 10.69 11.75 6.95
N THR A 171 11.56 11.72 5.94
CA THR A 171 11.74 12.80 4.96
C THR A 171 11.08 12.46 3.63
N GLY A 172 10.50 13.47 2.98
CA GLY A 172 9.95 13.37 1.62
C GLY A 172 8.65 12.57 1.52
N TYR A 173 7.60 13.20 1.00
CA TYR A 173 6.33 12.55 0.70
C TYR A 173 5.85 12.95 -0.69
N VAL A 174 5.82 11.99 -1.61
CA VAL A 174 5.41 12.15 -3.00
C VAL A 174 4.19 11.24 -3.23
N SER A 175 3.00 11.72 -2.87
CA SER A 175 1.73 11.12 -3.29
C SER A 175 0.62 12.16 -3.44
N THR A 176 -0.56 11.75 -3.93
CA THR A 176 -1.78 12.56 -4.00
C THR A 176 -2.03 13.26 -2.67
N ARG A 177 -2.14 14.59 -2.70
CA ARG A 177 -2.10 15.42 -1.51
C ARG A 177 -3.36 15.34 -0.65
N TYR A 178 -4.48 15.01 -1.27
CA TYR A 178 -5.82 15.15 -0.67
C TYR A 178 -6.02 14.29 0.58
N TYR A 179 -5.26 13.19 0.70
CA TYR A 179 -5.36 12.22 1.79
C TYR A 179 -4.23 12.36 2.81
N ARG A 180 -3.35 13.36 2.67
CA ARG A 180 -2.21 13.54 3.59
C ARG A 180 -2.67 14.08 4.94
N ALA A 181 -2.20 13.46 6.01
CA ALA A 181 -2.43 13.92 7.38
C ALA A 181 -1.73 15.26 7.65
N PRO A 182 -2.29 16.13 8.52
CA PRO A 182 -1.73 17.46 8.78
C PRO A 182 -0.30 17.40 9.32
N GLU A 183 0.04 16.42 10.17
CA GLU A 183 1.39 16.26 10.71
C GLU A 183 2.46 15.97 9.64
N VAL A 184 2.08 15.33 8.53
CA VAL A 184 2.97 15.07 7.39
C VAL A 184 3.28 16.36 6.65
N MET A 185 2.32 17.29 6.60
CA MET A 185 2.45 18.57 5.91
C MET A 185 3.21 19.60 6.74
N LEU A 186 3.07 19.53 8.07
CA LEU A 186 3.74 20.40 9.03
C LEU A 186 5.15 19.93 9.41
N THR A 187 5.72 18.98 8.66
CA THR A 187 7.11 18.50 8.82
C THR A 187 7.43 17.94 10.21
N TRP A 188 6.49 17.24 10.85
CA TRP A 188 6.80 16.54 12.08
C TRP A 188 7.84 15.46 11.81
N GLN A 189 8.92 15.43 12.58
CA GLN A 189 9.98 14.44 12.39
C GLN A 189 9.53 13.02 12.76
N ARG A 190 8.42 12.88 13.51
CA ARG A 190 7.86 11.61 13.96
C ARG A 190 6.36 11.57 13.67
N TYR A 191 5.97 10.70 12.77
CA TYR A 191 4.58 10.31 12.52
C TYR A 191 4.53 8.79 12.33
N GLY A 192 3.38 8.18 12.62
CA GLY A 192 3.23 6.73 12.66
C GLY A 192 1.91 6.26 12.07
N VAL A 193 1.46 5.07 12.44
CA VAL A 193 0.27 4.38 11.89
C VAL A 193 -1.01 5.23 11.83
N LYS A 194 -1.18 6.19 12.75
CA LYS A 194 -2.34 7.10 12.80
C LYS A 194 -2.47 8.00 11.56
N MET A 195 -1.41 8.18 10.77
CA MET A 195 -1.51 8.91 9.49
C MET A 195 -2.39 8.18 8.47
N ASP A 196 -2.35 6.84 8.45
CA ASP A 196 -3.18 6.04 7.56
C ASP A 196 -4.66 6.13 7.96
N ILE A 197 -4.94 6.30 9.26
CA ILE A 197 -6.30 6.51 9.77
C ILE A 197 -6.87 7.84 9.27
N TRP A 198 -6.05 8.90 9.24
CA TRP A 198 -6.47 10.16 8.62
C TRP A 198 -6.80 9.97 7.14
N SER A 199 -5.90 9.32 6.40
CA SER A 199 -6.10 9.05 4.97
C SER A 199 -7.37 8.22 4.72
N ALA A 200 -7.61 7.19 5.53
CA ALA A 200 -8.84 6.41 5.49
C ALA A 200 -10.08 7.25 5.81
N GLY A 201 -10.01 8.17 6.78
CA GLY A 201 -11.09 9.11 7.09
C GLY A 201 -11.43 10.02 5.91
N CYS A 202 -10.41 10.54 5.19
CA CYS A 202 -10.60 11.30 3.96
C CYS A 202 -11.26 10.45 2.86
N VAL A 203 -10.83 9.20 2.68
CA VAL A 203 -11.43 8.28 1.70
C VAL A 203 -12.89 7.99 2.04
N ILE A 204 -13.21 7.70 3.31
CA ILE A 204 -14.57 7.40 3.74
C ILE A 204 -15.50 8.61 3.55
N ALA A 205 -15.03 9.82 3.88
CA ALA A 205 -15.75 11.05 3.59
C ALA A 205 -15.97 11.28 2.09
N GLU A 206 -14.98 10.92 1.26
CA GLU A 206 -15.09 10.98 -0.19
C GLU A 206 -16.09 9.95 -0.74
N MET A 207 -16.20 8.76 -0.15
CA MET A 207 -17.23 7.78 -0.53
C MET A 207 -18.65 8.31 -0.34
N PHE A 208 -18.90 9.08 0.73
CA PHE A 208 -20.19 9.75 0.94
C PHE A 208 -20.44 10.91 -0.03
N ASN A 209 -19.38 11.63 -0.42
CA ASN A 209 -19.50 12.85 -1.21
C ASN A 209 -19.37 12.65 -2.73
N GLY A 210 -18.78 11.53 -3.17
CA GLY A 210 -18.35 11.30 -4.55
C GLY A 210 -17.19 12.21 -5.00
N ARG A 211 -16.56 12.93 -4.08
CA ARG A 211 -15.45 13.85 -4.37
C ARG A 211 -14.54 14.03 -3.14
N PRO A 212 -13.25 14.36 -3.34
CA PRO A 212 -12.30 14.52 -2.24
C PRO A 212 -12.75 15.56 -1.21
N LEU A 213 -12.60 15.23 0.07
CA LEU A 213 -12.93 16.14 1.18
C LEU A 213 -12.02 17.38 1.21
N PHE A 214 -10.73 17.20 0.93
CA PHE A 214 -9.73 18.27 0.96
C PHE A 214 -8.92 18.33 -0.35
N PRO A 215 -9.46 18.92 -1.43
CA PRO A 215 -8.81 18.96 -2.75
C PRO A 215 -7.76 20.09 -2.87
N GLY A 216 -6.71 20.08 -2.05
CA GLY A 216 -5.73 21.17 -1.98
C GLY A 216 -4.76 21.26 -3.16
N GLN A 217 -4.66 22.45 -3.75
CA GLN A 217 -3.83 22.72 -4.94
C GLN A 217 -2.33 22.62 -4.66
N ASP A 218 -1.92 23.03 -3.46
CA ASP A 218 -0.55 22.99 -2.94
C ASP A 218 -0.55 22.64 -1.43
N PRO A 219 0.61 22.39 -0.81
CA PRO A 219 0.68 22.04 0.62
C PRO A 219 0.07 23.06 1.57
N ILE A 220 0.16 24.36 1.25
CA ILE A 220 -0.39 25.42 2.08
C ILE A 220 -1.91 25.45 1.92
N ASN A 221 -2.41 25.44 0.69
CA ASN A 221 -3.84 25.42 0.41
C ASN A 221 -4.53 24.17 0.99
N GLN A 222 -3.90 23.00 0.91
CA GLN A 222 -4.40 21.78 1.56
C GLN A 222 -4.58 21.98 3.07
N PHE A 223 -3.62 22.63 3.73
CA PHE A 223 -3.68 22.85 5.18
C PHE A 223 -4.81 23.81 5.53
N TYR A 224 -5.00 24.87 4.74
CA TYR A 224 -6.13 25.77 4.90
C TYR A 224 -7.48 25.08 4.76
N LEU A 225 -7.65 24.19 3.77
CA LEU A 225 -8.90 23.43 3.60
C LEU A 225 -9.20 22.55 4.81
N ILE A 226 -8.16 21.96 5.41
CA ILE A 226 -8.30 21.17 6.65
C ILE A 226 -8.80 22.07 7.80
N LEU A 227 -8.17 23.22 8.03
CA LEU A 227 -8.55 24.15 9.09
C LEU A 227 -9.93 24.79 8.85
N ASP A 228 -10.35 24.95 7.59
CA ASP A 228 -11.67 25.47 7.25
C ASP A 228 -12.79 24.52 7.70
N VAL A 229 -12.53 23.21 7.76
CA VAL A 229 -13.50 22.22 8.26
C VAL A 229 -13.33 21.99 9.76
N LEU A 230 -12.10 21.76 10.22
CA LEU A 230 -11.82 21.29 11.58
C LEU A 230 -11.49 22.39 12.59
N GLY A 231 -11.42 23.64 12.14
CA GLY A 231 -10.98 24.77 12.96
C GLY A 231 -9.47 24.77 13.21
N ASN A 232 -9.00 25.80 13.92
CA ASN A 232 -7.57 25.96 14.21
C ASN A 232 -7.08 24.92 15.23
N PRO A 233 -5.81 24.47 15.13
CA PRO A 233 -5.25 23.56 16.11
C PRO A 233 -5.14 24.20 17.49
N SER A 234 -5.27 23.38 18.53
CA SER A 234 -5.09 23.81 19.92
C SER A 234 -3.64 24.21 20.21
N ASP A 235 -3.41 25.01 21.26
CA ASP A 235 -2.05 25.36 21.70
C ASP A 235 -1.23 24.11 22.08
N LYS A 236 -1.88 23.07 22.62
CA LYS A 236 -1.27 21.76 22.88
C LYS A 236 -0.71 21.15 21.59
N PHE A 237 -1.49 21.16 20.50
CA PHE A 237 -1.05 20.68 19.19
C PHE A 237 0.10 21.53 18.64
N ILE A 238 -0.02 22.87 18.69
CA ILE A 238 1.00 23.79 18.18
C ILE A 238 2.34 23.61 18.91
N SER A 239 2.32 23.35 20.21
CA SER A 239 3.53 23.13 21.02
C SER A 239 4.38 21.92 20.59
N ARG A 240 3.79 20.98 19.85
CA ARG A 240 4.45 19.75 19.38
C ARG A 240 5.14 19.91 18.02
N ILE A 241 4.87 21.02 17.33
CA ILE A 241 5.45 21.32 16.03
C ILE A 241 6.94 21.65 16.21
N CYS A 242 7.81 20.91 15.51
CA CYS A 242 9.25 21.00 15.71
C CYS A 242 9.91 22.25 15.06
N THR A 243 9.19 22.95 14.18
CA THR A 243 9.73 24.04 13.35
C THR A 243 9.12 25.38 13.73
N THR A 244 9.95 26.31 14.22
CA THR A 244 9.52 27.66 14.66
C THR A 244 8.78 28.42 13.57
N ASN A 245 9.26 28.38 12.33
CA ASN A 245 8.62 29.03 11.19
C ASN A 245 7.18 28.52 10.96
N THR A 246 6.97 27.21 11.05
CA THR A 246 5.64 26.60 10.91
C THR A 246 4.70 27.03 12.03
N VAL A 247 5.21 27.13 13.27
CA VAL A 247 4.44 27.64 14.42
C VAL A 247 4.03 29.10 14.22
N GLU A 248 4.94 29.96 13.77
CA GLU A 248 4.65 31.37 13.48
C GLU A 248 3.59 31.53 12.39
N ILE A 249 3.70 30.75 11.31
CA ILE A 249 2.70 30.73 10.24
C ILE A 249 1.33 30.35 10.82
N ILE A 250 1.23 29.23 11.54
CA ILE A 250 -0.05 28.77 12.11
C ILE A 250 -0.66 29.81 13.06
N ARG A 251 0.17 30.45 13.89
CA ARG A 251 -0.28 31.48 14.84
C ARG A 251 -0.72 32.77 14.17
N SER A 252 -0.22 33.06 12.97
CA SER A 252 -0.64 34.23 12.18
C SER A 252 -1.91 33.99 11.36
N LEU A 253 -2.39 32.74 11.27
CA LEU A 253 -3.65 32.44 10.60
C LEU A 253 -4.83 33.00 11.39
N GLU A 254 -5.82 33.50 10.66
CA GLU A 254 -7.12 33.88 11.24
C GLU A 254 -7.74 32.68 11.97
N ARG A 255 -8.31 32.91 13.16
CA ARG A 255 -8.99 31.86 13.92
C ARG A 255 -10.31 31.49 13.25
N ARG A 256 -10.50 30.19 13.03
CA ARG A 256 -11.70 29.56 12.51
C ARG A 256 -12.23 28.57 13.53
N GLU A 257 -13.55 28.61 13.71
CA GLU A 257 -14.28 27.60 14.48
C GLU A 257 -14.54 26.36 13.62
N PRO A 258 -14.52 25.15 14.20
CA PRO A 258 -14.86 23.93 13.49
C PRO A 258 -16.31 23.99 12.97
N ARG A 259 -16.52 23.46 11.77
CA ARG A 259 -17.86 23.26 11.20
C ARG A 259 -18.33 21.83 11.49
N PRO A 260 -19.62 21.60 11.76
CA PRO A 260 -20.16 20.25 11.89
C PRO A 260 -19.91 19.43 10.62
N LEU A 261 -19.44 18.18 10.74
CA LEU A 261 -19.11 17.36 9.57
C LEU A 261 -20.32 17.11 8.66
N GLN A 262 -21.55 17.06 9.19
CA GLN A 262 -22.76 16.91 8.36
C GLN A 262 -23.01 18.10 7.43
N SER A 263 -22.39 19.26 7.69
CA SER A 263 -22.50 20.42 6.80
C SER A 263 -21.62 20.29 5.56
N VAL A 264 -20.62 19.38 5.58
CA VAL A 264 -19.64 19.18 4.50
C VAL A 264 -19.67 17.78 3.91
N ILE A 265 -20.26 16.80 4.61
CA ILE A 265 -20.40 15.42 4.17
C ILE A 265 -21.89 15.07 4.09
N GLN A 266 -22.33 14.60 2.92
CA GLN A 266 -23.73 14.27 2.66
C GLN A 266 -24.11 12.89 3.22
N ASN A 267 -25.39 12.69 3.54
CA ASN A 267 -25.95 11.41 3.98
C ASN A 267 -25.22 10.77 5.19
N LEU A 268 -24.63 11.61 6.04
CA LEU A 268 -23.87 11.17 7.20
C LEU A 268 -24.78 11.01 8.42
N ASP A 269 -25.03 9.77 8.83
CA ASP A 269 -25.73 9.49 10.09
C ASP A 269 -24.84 9.79 11.31
N ASP A 270 -25.44 9.81 12.51
CA ASP A 270 -24.73 10.17 13.74
C ASP A 270 -23.59 9.22 14.09
N SER A 271 -23.71 7.93 13.76
CA SER A 271 -22.68 6.94 14.02
C SER A 271 -21.52 7.07 13.04
N ALA A 272 -21.80 7.25 11.75
CA ALA A 272 -20.80 7.51 10.72
C ALA A 272 -20.02 8.80 11.03
N ARG A 273 -20.73 9.84 11.45
CA ARG A 273 -20.13 11.10 11.87
C ARG A 273 -19.18 10.92 13.04
N SER A 274 -19.65 10.32 14.14
CA SER A 274 -18.84 10.16 15.35
C SER A 274 -17.54 9.42 15.05
N MET A 275 -17.59 8.41 14.17
CA MET A 275 -16.38 7.72 13.71
C MET A 275 -15.45 8.65 12.92
N LEU A 276 -16.00 9.37 11.93
CA LEU A 276 -15.21 10.31 11.12
C LEU A 276 -14.60 11.45 11.93
N GLU A 277 -15.28 11.96 12.96
CA GLU A 277 -14.72 12.94 13.90
C GLU A 277 -13.49 12.36 14.63
N GLY A 278 -13.55 11.10 15.06
CA GLY A 278 -12.42 10.39 15.65
C GLY A 278 -11.26 10.13 14.68
N MET A 279 -11.54 9.85 13.40
CA MET A 279 -10.53 9.62 12.36
C MET A 279 -9.88 10.93 11.87
N LEU A 280 -10.68 11.98 11.71
CA LEU A 280 -10.27 13.30 11.22
C LEU A 280 -9.88 14.23 12.38
N THR A 281 -9.31 13.67 13.45
CA THR A 281 -8.75 14.44 14.55
C THR A 281 -7.35 14.98 14.18
N LEU A 282 -7.14 16.29 14.36
CA LEU A 282 -5.87 16.96 14.02
C LEU A 282 -4.68 16.36 14.78
N ASP A 283 -4.81 16.17 16.10
CA ASP A 283 -3.75 15.58 16.92
C ASP A 283 -3.69 14.06 16.73
N PRO A 284 -2.61 13.50 16.13
CA PRO A 284 -2.53 12.06 15.90
C PRO A 284 -2.48 11.23 17.19
N GLN A 285 -2.19 11.82 18.35
CA GLN A 285 -2.25 11.11 19.64
C GLN A 285 -3.68 10.90 20.14
N GLU A 286 -4.60 11.79 19.77
CA GLU A 286 -6.01 11.73 20.16
C GLU A 286 -6.86 11.08 19.05
N ARG A 287 -6.31 10.95 17.84
CA ARG A 287 -6.95 10.28 16.70
C ARG A 287 -7.16 8.79 17.01
N ILE A 288 -8.31 8.24 16.66
CA ILE A 288 -8.62 6.82 16.89
C ILE A 288 -7.69 5.89 16.08
N SER A 289 -7.51 4.66 16.52
CA SER A 289 -6.77 3.61 15.80
C SER A 289 -7.70 2.82 14.89
N ALA A 290 -7.14 1.95 14.04
CA ALA A 290 -7.96 1.02 13.26
C ALA A 290 -8.78 0.09 14.17
N GLU A 291 -8.17 -0.40 15.25
CA GLU A 291 -8.83 -1.27 16.22
C GLU A 291 -9.97 -0.56 16.98
N GLU A 292 -9.73 0.67 17.44
CA GLU A 292 -10.76 1.50 18.09
C GLU A 292 -11.89 1.85 17.12
N ALA A 293 -11.59 2.07 15.83
CA ALA A 293 -12.58 2.36 14.80
C ALA A 293 -13.44 1.14 14.45
N LEU A 294 -12.88 -0.08 14.44
CA LEU A 294 -13.65 -1.32 14.24
C LEU A 294 -14.63 -1.60 15.37
N GLN A 295 -14.30 -1.18 16.60
CA GLN A 295 -15.21 -1.29 17.76
C GLN A 295 -16.28 -0.18 17.78
N HIS A 296 -16.22 0.80 16.89
CA HIS A 296 -17.15 1.93 16.87
C HIS A 296 -18.58 1.46 16.53
N PRO A 297 -19.65 2.07 17.10
CA PRO A 297 -21.04 1.71 16.79
C PRO A 297 -21.40 1.67 15.30
N TYR A 298 -20.72 2.47 14.48
CA TYR A 298 -20.88 2.46 13.02
C TYR A 298 -20.42 1.15 12.37
N MET A 299 -19.51 0.39 12.98
CA MET A 299 -19.01 -0.89 12.45
C MET A 299 -19.75 -2.10 13.00
N ARG A 300 -20.71 -1.90 13.91
CA ARG A 300 -21.40 -2.97 14.66
C ARG A 300 -21.97 -4.10 13.79
N MET A 301 -22.38 -3.79 12.56
CA MET A 301 -22.95 -4.79 11.64
C MET A 301 -21.92 -5.82 11.15
N TYR A 302 -20.66 -5.42 11.02
CA TYR A 302 -19.58 -6.22 10.44
C TYR A 302 -18.49 -6.58 11.46
N HIS A 303 -18.40 -5.86 12.58
CA HIS A 303 -17.38 -6.08 13.60
C HIS A 303 -17.45 -7.50 14.18
N ASP A 304 -16.35 -8.24 14.02
CA ASP A 304 -16.15 -9.56 14.59
C ASP A 304 -14.69 -9.68 15.06
N PRO A 305 -14.41 -9.60 16.38
CA PRO A 305 -13.06 -9.73 16.91
C PRO A 305 -12.37 -11.04 16.55
N THR A 306 -13.12 -12.11 16.26
CA THR A 306 -12.56 -13.43 15.91
C THR A 306 -12.15 -13.54 14.45
N ASP A 307 -12.69 -12.66 13.60
CA ASP A 307 -12.36 -12.56 12.18
C ASP A 307 -11.65 -11.23 11.86
N GLU A 308 -10.98 -10.62 12.83
CA GLU A 308 -10.19 -9.39 12.62
C GLU A 308 -8.74 -9.64 13.07
N PRO A 309 -7.97 -10.44 12.31
CA PRO A 309 -6.66 -10.90 12.74
C PRO A 309 -5.63 -9.77 12.79
N ILE A 310 -4.60 -9.98 13.61
CA ILE A 310 -3.36 -9.21 13.62
C ILE A 310 -2.25 -10.02 12.95
N ALA A 311 -1.16 -9.37 12.57
CA ALA A 311 0.03 -10.07 12.11
C ALA A 311 0.69 -10.84 13.25
N GLU A 312 1.16 -12.04 12.98
CA GLU A 312 1.83 -12.91 13.96
C GLU A 312 3.14 -12.30 14.47
N GLU A 313 3.86 -11.60 13.59
CA GLU A 313 5.14 -10.97 13.88
C GLU A 313 5.20 -9.56 13.29
N MET A 314 5.98 -8.69 13.93
CA MET A 314 6.34 -7.41 13.34
C MET A 314 7.24 -7.63 12.13
N PHE A 315 7.08 -6.79 11.11
CA PHE A 315 7.92 -6.83 9.92
C PHE A 315 9.37 -6.46 10.27
N ASP A 316 10.32 -7.27 9.79
CA ASP A 316 11.74 -7.02 10.00
C ASP A 316 12.24 -5.88 9.10
N TRP A 317 12.57 -4.75 9.73
CA TRP A 317 13.06 -3.55 9.07
C TRP A 317 14.59 -3.40 9.06
N VAL A 318 15.37 -4.40 9.47
CA VAL A 318 16.85 -4.34 9.54
C VAL A 318 17.46 -3.77 8.25
N PHE A 319 16.89 -4.08 7.09
CA PHE A 319 17.40 -3.61 5.80
C PHE A 319 17.19 -2.10 5.52
N ASN A 320 16.30 -1.41 6.23
CA ASN A 320 16.11 0.03 6.03
C ASN A 320 17.27 0.85 6.64
N GLY A 321 17.94 0.34 7.67
CA GLY A 321 19.00 1.05 8.40
C GLY A 321 20.39 0.94 7.77
N GLY A 322 20.63 -0.04 6.89
CA GLY A 322 21.93 -0.24 6.25
C GLY A 322 22.18 0.69 5.06
N GLU A 323 23.41 1.17 4.94
CA GLU A 323 23.96 1.73 3.70
C GLU A 323 24.31 0.58 2.75
N PHE A 324 23.29 -0.01 2.14
CA PHE A 324 23.48 -0.95 1.06
C PHE A 324 23.73 -0.19 -0.23
N ASP A 325 24.78 -0.56 -0.95
CA ASP A 325 24.96 -0.15 -2.33
C ASP A 325 23.88 -0.79 -3.22
N LYS A 326 23.79 -0.30 -4.45
CA LYS A 326 22.77 -0.73 -5.40
C LYS A 326 23.02 -2.17 -5.87
N GLU A 327 24.28 -2.57 -6.00
CA GLU A 327 24.72 -3.86 -6.47
C GLU A 327 24.33 -4.97 -5.48
N ILE A 328 24.55 -4.77 -4.18
CA ILE A 328 24.08 -5.65 -3.10
C ILE A 328 22.55 -5.71 -3.09
N LEU A 329 21.87 -4.56 -3.19
CA LEU A 329 20.40 -4.54 -3.26
C LEU A 329 19.85 -5.35 -4.43
N LYS A 330 20.54 -5.33 -5.58
CA LYS A 330 20.19 -6.16 -6.72
C LYS A 330 20.34 -7.63 -6.37
N GLU A 331 21.49 -8.06 -5.86
CA GLU A 331 21.71 -9.46 -5.46
C GLU A 331 20.66 -9.95 -4.44
N VAL A 332 20.37 -9.14 -3.42
CA VAL A 332 19.37 -9.48 -2.40
C VAL A 332 17.97 -9.59 -3.02
N ILE A 333 17.58 -8.68 -3.93
CA ILE A 333 16.30 -8.80 -4.67
C ILE A 333 16.25 -10.10 -5.47
N PHE A 334 17.33 -10.46 -6.17
CA PHE A 334 17.40 -11.72 -6.91
C PHE A 334 17.22 -12.93 -5.98
N MET A 335 17.89 -12.93 -4.83
CA MET A 335 17.75 -13.98 -3.82
C MET A 335 16.33 -14.08 -3.27
N GLU A 336 15.65 -12.95 -3.06
CA GLU A 336 14.25 -12.96 -2.62
C GLU A 336 13.30 -13.59 -3.65
N VAL A 337 13.53 -13.33 -4.93
CA VAL A 337 12.76 -13.93 -6.01
C VAL A 337 13.00 -15.44 -6.04
N LEU A 338 14.26 -15.88 -5.95
CA LEU A 338 14.59 -17.31 -5.89
C LEU A 338 13.95 -18.01 -4.68
N HIS A 339 14.05 -17.41 -3.49
CA HIS A 339 13.47 -17.96 -2.26
C HIS A 339 11.93 -18.06 -2.34
N PHE A 340 11.28 -17.11 -3.02
CA PHE A 340 9.83 -17.17 -3.25
C PHE A 340 9.44 -18.44 -4.03
N HIS A 341 10.16 -18.75 -5.12
CA HIS A 341 9.90 -19.93 -5.95
C HIS A 341 10.25 -21.25 -5.24
N GLN A 342 11.32 -21.28 -4.44
CA GLN A 342 11.68 -22.46 -3.65
C GLN A 342 10.62 -22.79 -2.60
N SER A 343 10.14 -21.78 -1.87
CA SER A 343 9.10 -21.94 -0.86
C SER A 343 7.78 -22.44 -1.47
N ALA A 344 7.44 -21.95 -2.67
CA ALA A 344 6.26 -22.41 -3.40
C ALA A 344 6.38 -23.88 -3.83
N CYS A 345 7.56 -24.31 -4.33
CA CYS A 345 7.81 -25.69 -4.73
C CYS A 345 7.70 -26.67 -3.53
N LEU A 346 8.24 -26.28 -2.38
CA LEU A 346 8.14 -27.08 -1.15
C LEU A 346 6.70 -27.21 -0.64
N ALA A 347 5.89 -26.15 -0.77
CA ALA A 347 4.48 -26.15 -0.38
C ALA A 347 3.60 -27.00 -1.30
N MET A 348 4.00 -27.21 -2.56
CA MET A 348 3.25 -28.00 -3.56
C MET A 348 3.60 -29.49 -3.58
N SER A 349 4.55 -29.96 -2.77
CA SER A 349 4.93 -31.38 -2.71
C SER A 349 4.07 -32.14 -1.68
N PRO A 350 3.27 -33.16 -2.08
CA PRO A 350 2.52 -33.98 -1.14
C PRO A 350 3.49 -34.93 -0.40
N MET A 351 3.56 -34.79 0.93
CA MET A 351 4.35 -35.61 1.87
C MET A 351 5.82 -35.85 1.50
N GLY A 352 6.72 -35.04 2.08
CA GLY A 352 7.94 -35.53 2.74
C GLY A 352 8.95 -36.39 1.97
N LEU A 353 8.89 -36.46 0.65
CA LEU A 353 9.89 -37.14 -0.17
C LEU A 353 10.90 -36.10 -0.67
N LYS A 354 12.10 -36.13 -0.09
CA LYS A 354 13.26 -35.38 -0.59
C LYS A 354 13.53 -35.83 -2.03
N ASP A 355 13.21 -34.97 -3.00
CA ASP A 355 13.60 -35.18 -4.38
C ASP A 355 15.12 -34.93 -4.51
N PRO A 356 15.93 -35.93 -4.90
CA PRO A 356 17.38 -35.80 -5.02
C PRO A 356 17.81 -34.88 -6.18
N THR A 357 16.88 -34.32 -6.96
CA THR A 357 17.16 -33.38 -8.05
C THR A 357 17.17 -31.90 -7.64
N ILE A 358 16.83 -31.58 -6.39
CA ILE A 358 16.96 -30.21 -5.84
C ILE A 358 18.43 -30.01 -5.41
N PRO A 359 19.19 -29.10 -6.04
CA PRO A 359 20.57 -28.88 -5.64
C PRO A 359 20.61 -28.25 -4.24
N GLN A 360 21.27 -28.91 -3.29
CA GLN A 360 21.64 -28.31 -2.02
C GLN A 360 22.84 -27.39 -2.26
N PHE A 361 22.62 -26.08 -2.22
CA PHE A 361 23.72 -25.11 -2.31
C PHE A 361 24.23 -24.77 -0.91
N SER A 362 25.49 -25.09 -0.62
CA SER A 362 26.21 -24.64 0.57
C SER A 362 26.57 -23.16 0.44
N GLU A 363 26.43 -22.38 1.52
CA GLU A 363 26.53 -20.91 1.61
C GLU A 363 27.90 -20.28 1.22
N THR A 364 28.82 -20.96 0.53
CA THR A 364 30.21 -20.48 0.41
C THR A 364 30.87 -20.53 -0.97
N GLU A 365 30.14 -20.64 -2.10
CA GLU A 365 30.78 -20.53 -3.42
C GLU A 365 30.34 -19.28 -4.20
N SER A 366 31.34 -18.53 -4.66
CA SER A 366 31.25 -17.22 -5.33
C SER A 366 30.29 -17.22 -6.54
N PHE A 367 29.15 -16.55 -6.40
CA PHE A 367 28.10 -16.42 -7.42
C PHE A 367 28.41 -15.32 -8.45
N LEU A 368 29.50 -15.47 -9.19
CA LEU A 368 29.78 -14.70 -10.41
C LEU A 368 29.75 -15.61 -11.63
N ASN A 369 28.63 -16.32 -11.82
CA ASN A 369 28.37 -16.99 -13.10
C ASN A 369 26.98 -16.62 -13.65
N PRO A 370 26.90 -15.77 -14.69
CA PRO A 370 25.67 -15.50 -15.44
C PRO A 370 25.01 -16.79 -15.98
N ASP A 371 25.77 -17.85 -16.17
CA ASP A 371 25.28 -19.12 -16.72
C ASP A 371 24.63 -20.04 -15.66
N ALA A 372 24.71 -19.73 -14.36
CA ALA A 372 24.01 -20.50 -13.33
C ALA A 372 22.46 -20.49 -13.52
N PHE A 373 21.96 -19.55 -14.32
CA PHE A 373 20.55 -19.42 -14.69
C PHE A 373 20.17 -20.12 -16.01
N THR A 374 21.14 -20.64 -16.78
CA THR A 374 20.81 -21.37 -18.03
C THR A 374 20.23 -22.76 -17.75
N ASN A 375 20.58 -23.37 -16.62
CA ASN A 375 20.23 -24.75 -16.27
C ASN A 375 18.99 -24.91 -15.38
N TRP A 376 18.34 -23.83 -14.96
CA TRP A 376 17.06 -23.96 -14.24
C TRP A 376 15.90 -23.99 -15.25
N ALA A 377 15.36 -25.18 -15.47
CA ALA A 377 14.01 -25.36 -15.97
C ALA A 377 13.09 -25.36 -14.74
N PRO A 378 12.01 -24.56 -14.70
CA PRO A 378 10.98 -24.83 -13.73
C PRO A 378 10.46 -26.24 -14.02
N CYS A 379 10.60 -27.16 -13.07
CA CYS A 379 9.55 -28.15 -12.91
C CYS A 379 8.34 -27.33 -12.46
N LEU A 380 7.49 -26.92 -13.41
CA LEU A 380 6.11 -26.44 -13.30
C LEU A 380 5.72 -25.66 -14.56
#